data_AF-A0A962GIR0-F1
#
_entry.id   AF-A0A962GIR0-F1
#
_cell.length_a   1.000
_cell.length_b   1.000
_cell.length_c   1.000
_cell.angle_alpha   90.00
_cell.angle_beta   90.00
_cell.angle_gamma   90.00
#
_symmetry.space_group_name_H-M   'P 1'
#
loop_
_entity.id
_entity.type
_entity.pdbx_description
1 polymer ?
#
loop_
_entity_poly.entity_id
_entity_poly.type
_entity_poly.pdbx_seq_one_letter_code
_entity_poly.pdbx_strand_id
1 'polypeptide(L)'
;MTIKIPKNQHWVPQFYLSQFATEETSNTKKPKVWVWDITKDSSLPAPLSVRNICGQRYLYSPEDHEGIRNPDIENMLGVIENVAAKTWPHLISGNLDLADPVVREFIAKFISILHLRNVHIYRTGDNIIELINKLYGKPSEDIMKSRGESDPDPRDPGRFFIDTMLRNIDVFTK
;
A
#
# COMPACT_ATOMS: atom_id res chain seq x y z
N MET A 1 -5.09 -17.85 18.21
CA MET A 1 -3.79 -17.80 17.51
C MET A 1 -3.42 -16.34 17.34
N THR A 2 -2.24 -15.92 17.78
CA THR A 2 -1.77 -14.53 17.58
C THR A 2 -1.37 -14.38 16.11
N ILE A 3 -2.10 -13.55 15.36
CA ILE A 3 -1.77 -13.28 13.96
C ILE A 3 -0.43 -12.54 13.92
N LYS A 4 0.56 -13.11 13.22
CA LYS A 4 1.89 -12.51 13.09
C LYS A 4 1.85 -11.45 11.99
N ILE A 5 1.82 -10.18 12.39
CA ILE A 5 1.81 -9.04 11.47
C ILE A 5 3.20 -8.88 10.80
N PRO A 6 3.27 -8.83 9.45
CA PRO A 6 4.51 -8.54 8.75
C PRO A 6 5.07 -7.17 9.14
N LYS A 7 6.36 -7.13 9.48
CA LYS A 7 7.00 -5.86 9.87
C LYS A 7 7.23 -4.92 8.68
N ASN A 8 7.61 -5.46 7.53
CA ASN A 8 7.92 -4.68 6.33
C ASN A 8 6.84 -4.94 5.29
N GLN A 9 6.00 -3.93 5.07
CA GLN A 9 4.87 -3.97 4.15
C GLN A 9 5.14 -3.01 3.00
N HIS A 10 4.76 -3.41 1.78
CA HIS A 10 5.17 -2.72 0.58
C HIS A 10 4.07 -1.85 0.01
N TRP A 11 4.42 -0.62 -0.39
CA TRP A 11 3.54 0.26 -1.17
C TRP A 11 3.13 -0.37 -2.49
N VAL A 12 4.06 -1.10 -3.12
CA VAL A 12 3.85 -1.81 -4.39
C VAL A 12 4.11 -3.31 -4.17
N PRO A 13 3.21 -4.21 -4.61
CA PRO A 13 3.41 -5.65 -4.43
C PRO A 13 4.77 -6.12 -4.96
N GLN A 14 5.44 -7.00 -4.22
CA GLN A 14 6.75 -7.51 -4.62
C GLN A 14 6.70 -8.30 -5.93
N PHE A 15 5.62 -9.06 -6.19
CA PHE A 15 5.47 -9.81 -7.45
C PHE A 15 5.33 -8.89 -8.67
N TYR A 16 4.77 -7.69 -8.48
CA TYR A 16 4.64 -6.69 -9.52
C TYR A 16 6.00 -6.05 -9.79
N LEU A 17 6.72 -5.66 -8.73
CA LEU A 17 8.07 -5.10 -8.84
C LEU A 17 9.06 -6.08 -9.50
N SER A 18 8.92 -7.40 -9.27
CA SER A 18 9.79 -8.39 -9.89
C SER A 18 9.65 -8.48 -11.41
N GLN A 19 8.57 -7.96 -12.00
CA GLN A 19 8.42 -7.89 -13.46
C GLN A 19 9.37 -6.86 -14.10
N PHE A 20 9.93 -5.96 -13.29
CA PHE A 20 10.90 -4.94 -13.72
C PHE A 20 12.33 -5.33 -13.33
N ALA A 21 12.56 -6.60 -12.97
CA ALA A 21 13.86 -7.08 -12.53
C ALA A 21 14.91 -6.95 -13.64
N THR A 22 16.17 -6.70 -13.26
CA THR A 22 17.29 -6.69 -14.19
C THR A 22 17.43 -8.07 -14.84
N GLU A 23 17.94 -8.11 -16.07
CA GLU A 23 18.07 -9.35 -16.84
C GLU A 23 18.80 -10.44 -16.05
N GLU A 24 19.89 -10.06 -15.35
CA GLU A 24 20.74 -10.96 -14.57
C GLU A 24 20.04 -11.57 -13.35
N THR A 25 18.99 -10.92 -12.84
CA THR A 25 18.31 -11.34 -11.60
C THR A 25 16.85 -11.73 -11.79
N SER A 26 16.30 -11.52 -12.98
CA SER A 26 14.90 -11.76 -13.37
C SER A 26 14.43 -13.18 -13.08
N ASN A 27 15.27 -14.18 -13.32
CA ASN A 27 14.97 -15.61 -13.12
C ASN A 27 15.44 -16.15 -11.76
N THR A 28 15.81 -15.28 -10.81
CA THR A 28 16.34 -15.68 -9.50
C THR A 28 15.31 -15.50 -8.38
N LYS A 29 15.55 -16.17 -7.24
CA LYS A 29 14.75 -15.97 -6.02
C LYS A 29 14.95 -14.59 -5.37
N LYS A 30 15.87 -13.76 -5.88
CA LYS A 30 16.23 -12.45 -5.32
C LYS A 30 16.29 -11.42 -6.45
N PRO A 31 15.16 -11.12 -7.11
CA PRO A 31 15.12 -10.13 -8.17
C PRO A 31 15.58 -8.77 -7.65
N LYS A 32 16.33 -8.06 -8.48
CA LYS A 32 16.76 -6.68 -8.25
C LYS A 32 16.21 -5.79 -9.34
N VAL A 33 15.94 -4.54 -9.01
CA VAL A 33 15.55 -3.51 -9.98
C VAL A 33 16.52 -2.34 -9.87
N TRP A 34 16.68 -1.59 -10.97
CA TRP A 34 17.44 -0.34 -10.94
C TRP A 34 16.65 0.72 -10.19
N VAL A 35 17.28 1.34 -9.18
CA VAL A 35 16.68 2.40 -8.37
C VAL A 35 17.54 3.64 -8.42
N TRP A 36 16.89 4.77 -8.74
CA TRP A 36 17.45 6.10 -8.53
C TRP A 36 17.13 6.56 -7.11
N ASP A 37 18.17 6.78 -6.32
CA ASP A 37 18.03 7.33 -4.99
C ASP A 37 18.17 8.86 -5.06
N ILE A 38 17.03 9.55 -5.05
CA ILE A 38 16.97 11.02 -5.11
C ILE A 38 17.55 11.72 -3.87
N THR A 39 17.80 10.98 -2.79
CA THR A 39 18.38 11.53 -1.55
C THR A 39 19.90 11.46 -1.54
N LYS A 40 20.48 10.65 -2.44
CA LYS A 40 21.92 10.54 -2.61
C LYS A 40 22.32 11.35 -3.84
N ASP A 41 23.43 12.06 -3.72
CA ASP A 41 24.08 12.71 -4.85
C ASP A 41 24.82 11.67 -5.71
N SER A 42 24.05 10.72 -6.25
CA SER A 42 24.52 9.69 -7.17
C SER A 42 23.90 9.94 -8.53
N SER A 43 24.74 10.18 -9.53
CA SER A 43 24.31 10.33 -10.92
C SER A 43 23.84 9.02 -11.56
N LEU A 44 24.07 7.88 -10.90
CA LEU A 44 23.78 6.54 -11.43
C LEU A 44 22.81 5.76 -10.55
N PRO A 45 21.89 4.98 -11.15
CA PRO A 45 21.04 4.06 -10.40
C PRO A 45 21.85 2.89 -9.83
N ALA A 46 21.35 2.31 -8.74
CA ALA A 46 21.92 1.11 -8.14
C ALA A 46 20.92 -0.06 -8.19
N PRO A 47 21.39 -1.32 -8.37
CA PRO A 47 20.50 -2.46 -8.38
C PRO A 47 20.15 -2.84 -6.93
N LEU A 48 18.89 -2.67 -6.55
CA LEU A 48 18.38 -2.99 -5.22
C LEU A 48 17.40 -4.15 -5.25
N SER A 49 17.43 -4.98 -4.20
CA SER A 49 16.49 -6.11 -4.08
C SER A 49 15.05 -5.61 -3.95
N VAL A 50 14.13 -6.22 -4.69
CA VAL A 50 12.68 -5.98 -4.60
C VAL A 50 12.17 -6.03 -3.16
N ARG A 51 12.72 -6.94 -2.33
CA ARG A 51 12.35 -7.07 -0.93
C ARG A 51 12.63 -5.82 -0.09
N ASN A 52 13.64 -5.04 -0.47
CA ASN A 52 14.19 -3.93 0.33
C ASN A 52 13.80 -2.55 -0.20
N ILE A 53 12.96 -2.47 -1.23
CA ILE A 53 12.51 -1.22 -1.83
C ILE A 53 11.00 -1.06 -1.64
N CYS A 54 10.50 0.17 -1.72
CA CYS A 54 9.07 0.49 -1.57
C CYS A 54 8.42 -0.11 -0.30
N GLY A 55 9.21 -0.42 0.72
CA GLY A 55 8.77 -1.00 1.98
C GLY A 55 8.69 0.06 3.08
N GLN A 56 7.69 -0.06 3.94
CA GLN A 56 7.55 0.73 5.15
C GLN A 56 7.15 -0.17 6.31
N ARG A 57 7.64 0.19 7.51
CA ARG A 57 7.37 -0.60 8.70
C ARG A 57 5.91 -0.44 9.11
N TYR A 58 5.17 -1.55 9.18
CA TYR A 58 3.76 -1.60 9.58
C TYR A 58 2.83 -0.63 8.82
N LEU A 59 3.11 -0.41 7.53
CA LEU A 59 2.35 0.46 6.64
C LEU A 59 0.82 0.26 6.70
N TYR A 60 0.37 -1.00 6.68
CA TYR A 60 -1.03 -1.38 6.63
C TYR A 60 -1.62 -1.77 7.98
N SER A 61 -0.85 -1.58 9.04
CA SER A 61 -1.25 -1.97 10.39
C SER A 61 -0.66 -0.99 11.41
N PRO A 62 -0.94 0.32 11.31
CA PRO A 62 -0.52 1.30 12.31
C PRO A 62 -1.04 0.89 13.70
N GLU A 63 -0.32 1.31 14.74
CA GLU A 63 -0.77 1.12 16.13
C GLU A 63 -1.97 2.04 16.38
N ASP A 64 -3.01 1.55 17.04
CA ASP A 64 -4.13 2.33 17.56
C ASP A 64 -3.75 3.02 18.90
N HIS A 65 -4.71 3.70 19.55
CA HIS A 65 -4.47 4.43 20.80
C HIS A 65 -4.06 3.52 21.96
N GLU A 66 -4.39 2.23 21.89
CA GLU A 66 -4.06 1.22 22.89
C GLU A 66 -2.75 0.49 22.54
N GLY A 67 -2.11 0.86 21.42
CA GLY A 67 -0.91 0.19 20.91
C GLY A 67 -1.21 -1.16 20.24
N ILE A 68 -2.47 -1.42 19.88
CA ILE A 68 -2.91 -2.62 19.18
C ILE A 68 -2.82 -2.36 17.66
N ARG A 69 -2.45 -3.38 16.89
CA ARG A 69 -2.33 -3.32 15.43
C ARG A 69 -3.37 -4.21 14.79
N ASN A 70 -4.08 -3.69 13.79
CA ASN A 70 -5.05 -4.45 13.01
C ASN A 70 -4.41 -5.04 11.73
N PRO A 71 -4.44 -6.37 11.50
CA PRO A 71 -3.94 -7.01 10.27
C PRO A 71 -4.93 -7.04 9.09
N ASP A 72 -6.15 -6.54 9.23
CA ASP A 72 -7.25 -6.80 8.27
C ASP A 72 -6.94 -6.33 6.85
N ILE A 73 -6.41 -5.10 6.71
CA ILE A 73 -6.00 -4.59 5.39
C ILE A 73 -4.88 -5.43 4.79
N GLU A 74 -3.86 -5.79 5.57
CA GLU A 74 -2.77 -6.65 5.09
C GLU A 74 -3.29 -8.00 4.58
N ASN A 75 -4.20 -8.62 5.35
CA ASN A 75 -4.79 -9.90 4.98
C ASN A 75 -5.61 -9.79 3.69
N MET A 76 -6.44 -8.76 3.58
CA MET A 76 -7.26 -8.51 2.39
C MET A 76 -6.39 -8.24 1.16
N LEU A 77 -5.37 -7.38 1.29
CA LEU A 77 -4.41 -7.14 0.21
C LEU A 77 -3.70 -8.43 -0.19
N GLY A 78 -3.29 -9.26 0.77
CA GLY A 78 -2.67 -10.56 0.51
C GLY A 78 -3.56 -11.51 -0.30
N VAL A 79 -4.88 -11.51 -0.08
CA VAL A 79 -5.82 -12.30 -0.89
C VAL A 79 -5.85 -11.80 -2.34
N ILE A 80 -5.99 -10.49 -2.53
CA ILE A 80 -6.07 -9.87 -3.86
C ILE A 80 -4.75 -10.03 -4.61
N GLU A 81 -3.62 -9.80 -3.94
CA GLU A 81 -2.28 -9.95 -4.52
C GLU A 81 -1.98 -11.41 -4.90
N ASN A 82 -2.45 -12.40 -4.13
CA ASN A 82 -2.27 -13.80 -4.49
C ASN A 82 -2.99 -14.19 -5.78
N VAL A 83 -4.19 -13.64 -6.01
CA VAL A 83 -4.90 -13.83 -7.28
C VAL A 83 -4.17 -13.07 -8.39
N ALA A 84 -3.81 -11.81 -8.14
CA ALA A 84 -3.14 -10.96 -9.12
C ALA A 84 -1.81 -11.55 -9.58
N ALA A 85 -1.01 -12.11 -8.67
CA ALA A 85 0.27 -12.74 -8.99
C ALA A 85 0.14 -13.91 -9.97
N LYS A 86 -0.98 -14.65 -9.94
CA LYS A 86 -1.26 -15.74 -10.87
C LYS A 86 -1.75 -15.23 -12.22
N THR A 87 -2.58 -14.18 -12.21
CA THR A 87 -3.20 -13.63 -13.42
C THR A 87 -2.26 -12.72 -14.20
N TRP A 88 -1.34 -12.01 -13.52
CA TRP A 88 -0.47 -10.99 -14.11
C TRP A 88 0.39 -11.49 -15.28
N PRO A 89 1.02 -12.69 -15.24
CA PRO A 89 1.75 -13.23 -16.38
C PRO A 89 0.89 -13.42 -17.64
N HIS A 90 -0.39 -13.77 -17.48
CA HIS A 90 -1.34 -13.90 -18.58
C HIS A 90 -1.72 -12.53 -19.15
N LEU A 91 -1.89 -11.53 -18.29
CA LEU A 91 -2.16 -10.14 -18.70
C LEU A 91 -1.02 -9.60 -19.57
N ILE A 92 0.23 -9.70 -19.10
CA ILE A 92 1.40 -9.14 -19.82
C ILE A 92 1.74 -9.89 -21.10
N SER A 93 1.38 -11.18 -21.20
CA SER A 93 1.60 -11.99 -22.40
C SER A 93 0.45 -11.89 -23.41
N GLY A 94 -0.59 -11.11 -23.12
CA GLY A 94 -1.78 -10.98 -23.97
C GLY A 94 -2.67 -12.22 -24.00
N ASN A 95 -2.45 -13.18 -23.11
CA ASN A 95 -3.19 -14.45 -23.03
C ASN A 95 -4.37 -14.39 -22.05
N LEU A 96 -4.76 -13.19 -21.62
CA LEU A 96 -5.87 -12.97 -20.70
C LEU A 96 -7.10 -12.52 -21.49
N ASP A 97 -8.20 -13.25 -21.37
CA ASP A 97 -9.46 -12.90 -22.02
C ASP A 97 -10.12 -11.71 -21.31
N LEU A 98 -9.97 -10.51 -21.88
CA LEU A 98 -10.60 -9.29 -21.36
C LEU A 98 -12.08 -9.16 -21.76
N ALA A 99 -12.61 -10.04 -22.61
CA ALA A 99 -14.04 -10.11 -22.90
C ALA A 99 -14.81 -10.64 -21.67
N ASP A 100 -14.20 -11.55 -20.91
CA ASP A 100 -14.74 -12.05 -19.64
C ASP A 100 -14.92 -10.87 -18.64
N PRO A 101 -16.17 -10.56 -18.23
CA PRO A 101 -16.43 -9.49 -17.29
C PRO A 101 -15.78 -9.70 -15.92
N VAL A 102 -15.65 -10.94 -15.45
CA VAL A 102 -15.06 -11.26 -14.15
C VAL A 102 -13.58 -10.93 -14.15
N VAL A 103 -12.88 -11.30 -15.24
CA VAL A 103 -11.47 -10.99 -15.43
C VAL A 103 -11.23 -9.48 -15.49
N ARG A 104 -12.05 -8.76 -16.27
CA ARG A 104 -11.93 -7.32 -16.43
C ARG A 104 -12.20 -6.57 -15.12
N GLU A 105 -13.22 -6.98 -14.38
CA GLU A 105 -13.54 -6.43 -13.06
C GLU A 105 -12.39 -6.64 -12.07
N PHE A 106 -11.84 -7.86 -12.02
CA PHE A 106 -10.72 -8.17 -11.15
C PHE A 106 -9.48 -7.31 -11.47
N ILE A 107 -9.11 -7.18 -12.74
CA ILE A 107 -7.96 -6.36 -13.16
C ILE A 107 -8.20 -4.89 -12.82
N ALA A 108 -9.41 -4.36 -13.10
CA ALA A 108 -9.77 -2.99 -12.74
C ALA A 108 -9.62 -2.76 -11.24
N LYS A 109 -10.18 -3.65 -10.42
CA LYS A 109 -10.09 -3.59 -8.95
C LYS A 109 -8.65 -3.65 -8.47
N PHE A 110 -7.83 -4.55 -9.01
CA PHE A 110 -6.42 -4.64 -8.62
C PHE A 110 -5.65 -3.36 -8.97
N ILE A 111 -5.85 -2.79 -10.15
CA ILE A 111 -5.22 -1.52 -10.56
C ILE A 111 -5.69 -0.36 -9.68
N SER A 112 -6.99 -0.28 -9.37
CA SER A 112 -7.52 0.72 -8.44
C SER A 112 -6.86 0.62 -7.06
N ILE A 113 -6.67 -0.58 -6.54
CA ILE A 113 -5.98 -0.81 -5.26
C ILE A 113 -4.50 -0.40 -5.34
N LEU A 114 -3.80 -0.71 -6.44
CA LEU A 114 -2.43 -0.23 -6.65
C LEU A 114 -2.36 1.30 -6.62
N HIS A 115 -3.35 1.96 -7.22
CA HIS A 115 -3.42 3.42 -7.23
C HIS A 115 -3.70 4.01 -5.84
N LEU A 116 -4.57 3.38 -5.04
CA LEU A 116 -4.86 3.81 -3.66
C LEU A 116 -3.64 3.64 -2.73
N ARG A 117 -2.73 2.71 -3.03
CA ARG A 117 -1.49 2.47 -2.27
C ARG A 117 -0.36 3.43 -2.66
N ASN A 118 -0.69 4.64 -3.10
CA ASN A 118 0.30 5.61 -3.52
C ASN A 118 0.83 6.42 -2.32
N VAL A 119 2.16 6.49 -2.18
CA VAL A 119 2.84 7.27 -1.15
C VAL A 119 2.43 8.76 -1.17
N HIS A 120 2.04 9.30 -2.31
CA HIS A 120 1.53 10.66 -2.42
C HIS A 120 0.21 10.85 -1.67
N ILE A 121 -0.67 9.85 -1.65
CA ILE A 121 -1.93 9.92 -0.89
C ILE A 121 -1.61 10.01 0.61
N TYR A 122 -0.69 9.17 1.09
CA TYR A 122 -0.22 9.23 2.48
C TYR A 122 0.42 10.58 2.81
N ARG A 123 1.34 11.08 1.97
CA ARG A 123 2.01 12.37 2.19
C ARG A 123 1.03 13.54 2.17
N THR A 124 0.00 13.49 1.32
CA THR A 124 -1.06 14.50 1.34
C THR A 124 -1.81 14.48 2.66
N GLY A 125 -2.15 13.29 3.18
CA GLY A 125 -2.75 13.16 4.52
C GLY A 125 -1.86 13.74 5.62
N ASP A 126 -0.57 13.40 5.60
CA ASP A 126 0.43 13.91 6.55
C ASP A 126 0.52 15.46 6.52
N ASN A 127 0.63 16.04 5.32
CA ASN A 127 0.67 17.49 5.13
C ASN A 127 -0.61 18.19 5.61
N ILE A 128 -1.78 17.56 5.41
CA ILE A 128 -3.05 18.10 5.90
C ILE A 128 -3.08 18.09 7.43
N ILE A 129 -2.66 16.99 8.05
CA ILE A 129 -2.58 16.87 9.52
C ILE A 129 -1.60 17.90 10.09
N GLU A 130 -0.43 18.08 9.49
CA GLU A 130 0.55 19.09 9.89
C GLU A 130 -0.04 20.50 9.81
N LEU A 131 -0.71 20.82 8.71
CA LEU A 131 -1.34 22.13 8.52
C LEU A 131 -2.44 22.40 9.55
N ILE A 132 -3.29 21.41 9.83
CA ILE A 132 -4.33 21.50 10.86
C ILE A 132 -3.69 21.79 12.22
N ASN A 133 -2.66 21.02 12.59
CA ASN A 133 -1.95 21.19 13.86
C ASN A 133 -1.30 22.59 13.97
N LYS A 134 -0.79 23.12 12.85
CA LYS A 134 -0.19 24.46 12.81
C LYS A 134 -1.22 25.57 12.96
N LEU A 135 -2.40 25.43 12.34
CA LEU A 135 -3.44 26.47 12.33
C LEU A 135 -4.32 26.44 13.58
N TYR A 136 -4.64 25.26 14.09
CA TYR A 136 -5.66 25.06 15.13
C TYR A 136 -5.12 24.36 16.39
N GLY A 137 -3.85 23.94 16.38
CA GLY A 137 -3.32 23.06 17.42
C GLY A 137 -3.76 21.60 17.24
N LYS A 138 -3.27 20.73 18.13
CA LYS A 138 -3.66 19.32 18.10
C LYS A 138 -5.13 19.17 18.52
N PRO A 139 -5.92 18.30 17.88
CA PRO A 139 -7.29 18.02 18.29
C PRO A 139 -7.37 17.64 19.76
N SER A 140 -8.28 18.25 20.51
CA SER A 140 -8.55 17.85 21.90
C SER A 140 -9.27 16.51 21.95
N GLU A 141 -9.21 15.83 23.09
CA GLU A 141 -9.94 14.57 23.29
C GLU A 141 -11.46 14.73 23.13
N ASP A 142 -12.02 15.90 23.44
CA ASP A 142 -13.45 16.18 23.26
C ASP A 142 -13.82 16.30 21.77
N ILE A 143 -12.93 16.86 20.95
CA ILE A 143 -13.09 16.85 19.49
C ILE A 143 -13.00 15.41 18.99
N MET A 144 -12.06 14.62 19.48
CA MET A 144 -11.91 13.23 19.06
C MET A 144 -13.11 12.36 19.43
N LYS A 145 -13.73 12.57 20.60
CA LYS A 145 -14.96 11.87 21.03
C LYS A 145 -16.22 12.27 20.28
N SER A 146 -16.26 13.49 19.71
CA SER A 146 -17.41 13.98 18.96
C SER A 146 -17.38 13.63 17.47
N ARG A 147 -16.27 13.07 16.99
CA ARG A 147 -16.14 12.53 15.62
C ARG A 147 -16.93 11.24 15.47
N GLY A 148 -17.47 11.01 14.28
CA GLY A 148 -18.14 9.74 13.99
C GLY A 148 -17.13 8.59 13.94
N GLU A 149 -17.55 7.38 14.30
CA GLU A 149 -16.70 6.17 14.24
C GLU A 149 -16.06 5.94 12.85
N SER A 150 -16.66 6.51 11.80
CA SER A 150 -16.11 6.42 10.45
C SER A 150 -14.99 7.42 10.17
N ASP A 151 -14.91 8.54 10.88
CA ASP A 151 -14.04 9.68 10.53
C ASP A 151 -12.55 9.30 10.63
N PRO A 152 -11.74 9.59 9.60
CA PRO A 152 -10.31 9.28 9.64
C PRO A 152 -9.62 9.91 10.85
N ASP A 153 -8.70 9.20 11.50
CA ASP A 153 -7.94 9.74 12.64
C ASP A 153 -6.99 10.85 12.16
N PRO A 154 -7.23 12.13 12.51
CA PRO A 154 -6.43 13.24 12.03
C PRO A 154 -5.15 13.44 12.86
N ARG A 155 -4.81 12.50 13.76
CA ARG A 155 -3.62 12.57 14.62
C ARG A 155 -2.45 11.75 14.10
N ASP A 156 -2.72 10.76 13.25
CA ASP A 156 -1.72 9.84 12.72
C ASP A 156 -1.92 9.63 11.21
N PRO A 157 -0.91 9.96 10.38
CA PRO A 157 -1.03 9.84 8.93
C PRO A 157 -1.21 8.39 8.46
N GLY A 158 -0.68 7.41 9.21
CA GLY A 158 -0.88 5.99 8.92
C GLY A 158 -2.32 5.56 9.12
N ARG A 159 -2.94 5.96 10.23
CA ARG A 159 -4.37 5.66 10.47
C ARG A 159 -5.27 6.36 9.48
N PHE A 160 -5.03 7.66 9.25
CA PHE A 160 -5.76 8.42 8.23
C PHE A 160 -5.71 7.73 6.85
N PHE A 161 -4.52 7.26 6.46
CA PHE A 161 -4.31 6.55 5.21
C PHE A 161 -5.10 5.22 5.16
N ILE A 162 -5.10 4.45 6.25
CA ILE A 162 -5.83 3.19 6.33
C ILE A 162 -7.34 3.38 6.30
N ASP A 163 -7.86 4.36 7.04
CA ASP A 163 -9.28 4.71 7.01
C ASP A 163 -9.71 5.13 5.61
N THR A 164 -8.86 5.90 4.92
CA THR A 164 -9.08 6.29 3.52
C THR A 164 -9.11 5.07 2.61
N MET A 165 -8.19 4.11 2.77
CA MET A 165 -8.21 2.90 1.96
C MET A 165 -9.44 2.04 2.23
N LEU A 166 -9.79 1.78 3.50
CA LEU A 166 -10.94 0.96 3.88
C LEU A 166 -12.23 1.48 3.23
N ARG A 167 -12.47 2.79 3.35
CA ARG A 167 -13.65 3.46 2.76
C ARG A 167 -13.76 3.25 1.25
N ASN A 168 -12.63 3.25 0.54
CA ASN A 168 -12.63 3.07 -0.91
C ASN A 168 -12.65 1.59 -1.32
N ILE A 169 -12.09 0.69 -0.50
CA ILE A 169 -12.06 -0.75 -0.80
C ILE A 169 -13.41 -1.42 -0.51
N ASP A 170 -14.11 -1.00 0.55
CA ASP A 170 -15.45 -1.52 0.88
C ASP A 170 -16.50 -1.23 -0.19
N VAL A 171 -16.29 -0.18 -0.99
CA VAL A 171 -17.13 0.09 -2.17
C VAL A 171 -16.96 -0.98 -3.24
N PHE A 172 -15.83 -1.69 -3.28
CA PHE A 172 -15.54 -2.75 -4.24
C PHE A 172 -15.80 -4.16 -3.72
N THR A 173 -16.16 -4.34 -2.44
CA THR A 173 -16.42 -5.67 -1.83
C THR A 173 -17.89 -5.93 -1.55
N LYS A 174 -18.76 -4.93 -1.73
CA LYS A 174 -20.23 -5.06 -1.76
C LYS A 174 -20.73 -5.30 -3.18
#